data_AF-A0A804QI09-F1
#
_entry.id   AF-A0A804QI09-F1
#
_cell.length_a   1.000
_cell.length_b   1.000
_cell.length_c   1.000
_cell.angle_alpha   90.00
_cell.angle_beta   90.00
_cell.angle_gamma   90.00
#
_symmetry.space_group_name_H-M   'P 1'
#
loop_
_entity.id
_entity.type
_entity.pdbx_description
1 polymer ?
#
loop_
_entity_poly.entity_id
_entity_poly.type
_entity_poly.pdbx_seq_one_letter_code
_entity_poly.pdbx_strand_id
1 'polypeptide(L)'
;MAEDAPNAAAEGGQPAPPEGSADAAPSATAGAKAAEALLPSLSIWPPSQRTRDAVVRRLVQTLAAPSVLSQRYGAVPESEAERAAAAVEAEAFAAASKSAAAESPASIEEGIEVLQAYSKEAAVKEE
;
A
#
# COMPACT_ATOMS: atom_id res chain seq x y z
N MET A 1 -47.58 19.16 -57.68
CA MET A 1 -47.05 18.22 -58.67
C MET A 1 -45.90 17.48 -58.01
N ALA A 2 -45.99 16.15 -58.01
CA ALA A 2 -44.97 15.23 -57.55
C ALA A 2 -44.21 14.71 -58.77
N GLU A 3 -42.89 14.59 -58.66
CA GLU A 3 -42.02 13.70 -59.44
C GLU A 3 -40.90 13.30 -58.47
N ASP A 4 -40.93 12.11 -57.89
CA ASP A 4 -40.51 10.79 -58.42
C ASP A 4 -38.98 10.67 -58.53
N ALA A 5 -38.45 9.71 -57.77
CA ALA A 5 -37.02 9.37 -57.64
C ALA A 5 -36.53 8.51 -58.84
N PRO A 6 -35.22 8.23 -58.99
CA PRO A 6 -34.76 6.91 -58.51
C PRO A 6 -33.28 6.78 -58.09
N ASN A 7 -33.07 5.96 -57.04
CA ASN A 7 -32.17 4.81 -56.90
C ASN A 7 -30.75 4.80 -57.55
N ALA A 8 -29.69 4.61 -56.74
CA ALA A 8 -28.83 3.40 -56.74
C ALA A 8 -27.44 3.61 -56.08
N ALA A 9 -27.17 2.76 -55.08
CA ALA A 9 -25.92 2.08 -54.70
C ALA A 9 -24.54 2.77 -54.77
N ALA A 10 -23.83 2.78 -53.64
CA ALA A 10 -22.44 2.29 -53.55
C ALA A 10 -22.04 2.02 -52.08
N GLU A 11 -21.78 0.75 -51.77
CA GLU A 11 -21.04 0.28 -50.59
C GLU A 11 -19.61 0.87 -50.55
N GLY A 12 -19.06 1.04 -49.34
CA GLY A 12 -17.63 1.13 -49.14
C GLY A 12 -17.19 1.67 -47.77
N GLY A 13 -16.75 0.78 -46.88
CA GLY A 13 -15.76 1.12 -45.83
C GLY A 13 -16.19 1.06 -44.36
N GLN A 14 -15.99 -0.11 -43.73
CA GLN A 14 -15.76 -0.34 -42.28
C GLN A 14 -14.54 0.46 -41.75
N PRO A 15 -14.14 0.42 -40.45
CA PRO A 15 -14.82 0.34 -39.14
C PRO A 15 -14.39 1.46 -38.13
N ALA A 16 -15.08 1.52 -36.99
CA ALA A 16 -14.72 1.95 -35.62
C ALA A 16 -13.60 3.00 -35.34
N PRO A 17 -13.84 4.01 -34.47
CA PRO A 17 -12.77 4.77 -33.84
C PRO A 17 -12.08 3.96 -32.72
N PRO A 18 -10.78 4.22 -32.47
CA PRO A 18 -9.94 3.41 -31.59
C PRO A 18 -10.29 3.57 -30.10
N GLU A 19 -10.30 2.42 -29.42
CA GLU A 19 -10.15 2.32 -27.96
C GLU A 19 -8.90 3.06 -27.52
N GLY A 20 -9.03 3.88 -26.46
CA GLY A 20 -7.89 4.62 -25.94
C GLY A 20 -8.20 5.40 -24.68
N SER A 21 -7.76 4.83 -23.55
CA SER A 21 -7.33 5.49 -22.31
C SER A 21 -8.30 5.72 -21.15
N ALA A 22 -7.80 5.22 -20.01
CA ALA A 22 -8.05 5.58 -18.60
C ALA A 22 -9.43 5.21 -18.05
N ASP A 23 -9.56 4.41 -16.99
CA ASP A 23 -8.82 4.50 -15.74
C ASP A 23 -8.75 3.11 -15.10
N ALA A 24 -7.61 2.44 -15.24
CA ALA A 24 -7.29 1.32 -14.37
C ALA A 24 -6.90 1.91 -13.01
N ALA A 25 -7.84 1.88 -12.07
CA ALA A 25 -7.60 2.22 -10.68
C ALA A 25 -6.27 1.57 -10.22
N PRO A 26 -5.35 2.31 -9.58
CA PRO A 26 -4.13 1.71 -9.07
C PRO A 26 -4.53 0.65 -8.04
N SER A 27 -4.31 -0.61 -8.42
CA SER A 27 -4.52 -1.76 -7.56
C SER A 27 -3.64 -1.58 -6.31
N ALA A 28 -4.28 -1.28 -5.17
CA ALA A 28 -3.62 -1.00 -3.90
C ALA A 28 -2.71 -2.16 -3.41
N THR A 29 -2.86 -3.34 -4.02
CA THR A 29 -2.03 -4.54 -3.82
C THR A 29 -0.62 -4.43 -4.42
N ALA A 30 -0.39 -3.56 -5.41
CA ALA A 30 0.96 -3.37 -5.98
C ALA A 30 1.89 -2.62 -5.02
N GLY A 31 1.34 -1.76 -4.15
CA GLY A 31 2.11 -1.01 -3.16
C GLY A 31 2.74 -1.90 -2.08
N ALA A 32 2.05 -2.96 -1.67
CA ALA A 32 2.55 -3.92 -0.68
C ALA A 32 3.71 -4.76 -1.24
N LYS A 33 3.59 -5.25 -2.48
CA LYS A 33 4.66 -6.03 -3.12
C LYS A 33 5.90 -5.19 -3.47
N ALA A 34 5.70 -3.92 -3.85
CA ALA A 34 6.80 -3.00 -4.12
C ALA A 34 7.53 -2.59 -2.83
N ALA A 35 6.81 -2.49 -1.71
CA ALA A 35 7.42 -2.30 -0.40
C ALA A 35 8.32 -3.50 -0.06
N GLU A 36 7.83 -4.73 -0.22
CA GLU A 36 8.54 -5.99 0.08
C GLU A 36 9.85 -6.17 -0.71
N ALA A 37 9.88 -5.72 -1.97
CA ALA A 37 11.06 -5.78 -2.83
C ALA A 37 12.15 -4.73 -2.52
N LEU A 38 11.84 -3.68 -1.76
CA LEU A 38 12.78 -2.61 -1.38
C LEU A 38 13.28 -2.73 0.08
N LEU A 39 12.72 -3.64 0.87
CA LEU A 39 13.10 -3.86 2.28
C LEU A 39 14.54 -4.39 2.51
N PRO A 40 15.19 -5.18 1.64
CA PRO A 40 16.45 -5.83 2.04
C PRO A 40 17.65 -4.87 2.14
N SER A 41 17.52 -3.60 1.74
CA SER A 41 18.62 -2.61 1.81
C SER A 41 18.23 -1.28 2.48
N LEU A 42 16.95 -1.07 2.78
CA LEU A 42 16.50 0.05 3.60
C LEU A 42 16.05 -0.51 4.95
N SER A 43 16.82 -0.30 6.02
CA SER A 43 16.26 -0.37 7.38
C SER A 43 15.24 0.76 7.53
N ILE A 44 14.01 0.52 7.06
CA ILE A 44 12.85 1.41 7.21
C ILE A 44 12.44 1.50 8.70
N TRP A 45 12.85 0.52 9.50
CA TRP A 45 12.59 0.44 10.92
C TRP A 45 13.91 0.37 11.72
N PRO A 46 14.03 1.05 12.87
CA PRO A 46 13.04 1.96 13.45
C PRO A 46 12.98 3.32 12.74
N PRO A 47 11.81 3.97 12.64
CA PRO A 47 11.69 5.33 12.14
C PRO A 47 12.51 6.30 12.99
N SER A 48 13.05 7.34 12.36
CA SER A 48 13.77 8.40 13.06
C SER A 48 12.87 9.12 14.08
N GLN A 49 13.45 9.68 15.14
CA GLN A 49 12.70 10.45 16.13
C GLN A 49 11.89 11.59 15.49
N ARG A 50 12.47 12.27 14.48
CA ARG A 50 11.75 13.31 13.73
C ARG A 50 10.47 12.79 13.07
N THR A 51 10.53 11.58 12.51
CA THR A 51 9.38 10.92 11.88
C THR A 51 8.34 10.56 12.94
N ARG A 52 8.77 10.02 14.07
CA ARG A 52 7.91 9.73 15.23
C ARG A 52 7.19 10.97 15.73
N ASP A 53 7.92 12.07 15.92
CA ASP A 53 7.33 13.36 16.32
C ASP A 53 6.33 13.89 15.29
N ALA A 54 6.55 13.64 14.00
CA ALA A 54 5.61 14.00 12.94
C ALA A 54 4.31 13.21 13.03
N VAL A 55 4.39 11.92 13.38
CA VAL A 55 3.20 11.09 13.66
C VAL A 55 2.43 11.64 14.85
N VAL A 56 3.11 11.98 15.96
CA VAL A 56 2.48 12.60 17.13
C VAL A 56 1.75 13.89 16.73
N ARG A 57 2.41 14.81 16.02
CA ARG A 57 1.78 16.07 15.56
C ARG A 57 0.55 15.80 14.68
N ARG A 58 0.61 14.79 13.81
CA ARG A 58 -0.54 14.42 12.97
C ARG A 58 -1.69 13.86 13.79
N LEU A 59 -1.42 13.07 14.82
CA LEU A 59 -2.43 12.57 15.75
C LEU A 59 -3.06 13.72 16.54
N VAL A 60 -2.25 14.67 17.05
CA VAL A 60 -2.77 15.87 17.74
C VAL A 60 -3.70 16.67 16.83
N GLN A 61 -3.32 16.93 15.57
CA GLN A 61 -4.20 17.59 14.61
C GLN A 61 -5.51 16.82 14.38
N THR A 62 -5.45 15.50 14.37
CA THR A 62 -6.64 14.66 14.17
C THR A 62 -7.61 14.75 15.35
N LEU A 63 -7.07 14.84 16.58
CA LEU A 63 -7.85 14.86 17.82
C LEU A 63 -8.35 16.26 18.21
N ALA A 64 -7.52 17.28 18.04
CA ALA A 64 -7.77 18.64 18.52
C ALA A 64 -8.24 19.62 17.44
N ALA A 65 -7.85 19.42 16.18
CA ALA A 65 -8.24 20.36 15.13
C ALA A 65 -9.67 20.10 14.63
N PRO A 66 -10.37 21.15 14.17
CA PRO A 66 -11.66 20.99 13.50
C PRO A 66 -11.54 20.05 12.29
N SER A 67 -12.27 18.94 12.34
CA SER A 67 -12.31 17.92 11.29
C SER A 67 -13.67 17.22 11.27
N VAL A 68 -13.91 16.37 10.27
CA VAL A 68 -15.13 15.55 10.22
C VAL A 68 -15.27 14.68 11.48
N LEU A 69 -14.15 14.20 12.05
CA LEU A 69 -14.16 13.42 13.28
C LEU A 69 -14.55 14.28 14.48
N SER A 70 -13.98 15.49 14.60
CA SER A 70 -14.30 16.38 15.72
C SER A 70 -15.75 16.88 15.69
N GLN A 71 -16.36 16.95 14.50
CA GLN A 71 -17.79 17.24 14.35
C GLN A 71 -18.69 16.11 14.85
N ARG A 72 -18.22 14.86 14.78
CA ARG A 72 -18.99 13.66 15.15
C ARG A 72 -18.79 13.24 16.60
N TYR A 73 -17.58 13.42 17.12
CA TYR A 73 -17.16 12.92 18.42
C TYR A 73 -16.72 14.02 19.40
N GLY A 74 -16.67 15.29 18.96
CA GLY A 74 -16.10 16.40 19.72
C GLY A 74 -14.59 16.54 19.49
N ALA A 75 -14.07 17.75 19.70
CA ALA A 75 -12.63 18.02 19.69
C ALA A 75 -12.04 17.80 21.08
N VAL A 76 -10.88 17.14 21.15
CA VAL A 76 -10.13 16.95 22.39
C VAL A 76 -9.33 18.22 22.71
N PRO A 77 -9.26 18.68 23.97
CA PRO A 77 -8.39 19.79 24.36
C PRO A 77 -6.94 19.51 23.98
N GLU A 78 -6.24 20.51 23.45
CA GLU A 78 -4.89 20.34 22.88
C GLU A 78 -3.90 19.66 23.84
N SER A 79 -3.84 20.09 25.10
CA SER A 79 -2.95 19.48 26.10
C SER A 79 -3.25 18.00 26.39
N GLU A 80 -4.51 17.58 26.25
CA GLU A 80 -4.91 16.18 26.41
C GLU A 80 -4.63 15.39 25.15
N ALA A 81 -4.88 15.99 23.97
CA ALA A 81 -4.55 15.40 22.68
C ALA A 81 -3.05 15.15 22.53
N GLU A 82 -2.19 16.06 22.98
CA GLU A 82 -0.73 15.88 23.01
C GLU A 82 -0.31 14.68 23.85
N ARG A 83 -0.84 14.57 25.08
CA ARG A 83 -0.53 13.44 25.97
C ARG A 83 -1.04 12.12 25.38
N ALA A 84 -2.27 12.09 24.88
CA ALA A 84 -2.85 10.91 24.28
C ALA A 84 -2.09 10.47 23.01
N ALA A 85 -1.77 11.42 22.12
CA ALA A 85 -1.02 11.15 20.90
C ALA A 85 0.38 10.60 21.19
N ALA A 86 1.09 11.17 22.17
CA ALA A 86 2.41 10.68 22.57
C ALA A 86 2.33 9.26 23.16
N ALA A 87 1.32 8.97 23.99
CA ALA A 87 1.13 7.64 24.55
C ALA A 87 0.81 6.60 23.46
N VAL A 88 -0.10 6.93 22.54
CA VAL A 88 -0.48 6.04 21.42
C VAL A 88 0.71 5.76 20.51
N GLU A 89 1.50 6.79 20.15
CA GLU A 89 2.69 6.59 19.33
C GLU A 89 3.73 5.72 20.03
N ALA A 90 3.99 5.96 21.32
CA ALA A 90 4.97 5.19 22.07
C ALA A 90 4.55 3.72 22.21
N GLU A 91 3.27 3.45 22.48
CA GLU A 91 2.72 2.11 22.54
C GLU A 91 2.79 1.41 21.18
N ALA A 92 2.40 2.08 20.11
CA ALA A 92 2.47 1.55 18.75
C ALA A 92 3.92 1.24 18.34
N PHE A 93 4.86 2.13 18.65
CA PHE A 93 6.29 1.91 18.40
C PHE A 93 6.82 0.72 19.18
N ALA A 94 6.44 0.57 20.45
CA ALA A 94 6.85 -0.57 21.28
C ALA A 94 6.28 -1.90 20.75
N ALA A 95 5.00 -1.92 20.39
CA ALA A 95 4.34 -3.09 19.82
C ALA A 95 4.97 -3.51 18.48
N ALA A 96 5.19 -2.55 17.58
CA ALA A 96 5.84 -2.79 16.29
C ALA A 96 7.31 -3.21 16.45
N SER A 97 8.06 -2.59 17.37
CA SER A 97 9.45 -2.97 17.67
C SER A 97 9.52 -4.40 18.22
N LYS A 98 8.58 -4.79 19.07
CA LYS A 98 8.48 -6.17 19.57
C LYS A 98 8.16 -7.14 18.43
N SER A 99 7.27 -6.77 17.51
CA SER A 99 6.97 -7.58 16.32
C SER A 99 8.19 -7.73 15.42
N ALA A 100 8.91 -6.64 15.13
CA ALA A 100 10.12 -6.66 14.31
C ALA A 100 11.28 -7.45 14.96
N ALA A 101 11.29 -7.58 16.30
CA ALA A 101 12.26 -8.41 17.01
C ALA A 101 11.82 -9.88 17.15
N ALA A 102 10.51 -10.15 17.14
CA ALA A 102 9.92 -11.49 17.23
C ALA A 102 9.79 -12.17 15.86
N GLU A 103 9.67 -11.38 14.79
CA GLU A 103 10.21 -11.70 13.49
C GLU A 103 11.76 -11.65 13.59
N SER A 104 12.32 -12.49 14.47
CA SER A 104 13.57 -13.14 14.09
C SER A 104 13.31 -13.61 12.66
N PRO A 105 14.12 -13.21 11.67
CA PRO A 105 13.93 -13.77 10.36
C PRO A 105 14.01 -15.27 10.64
N ALA A 106 12.98 -16.06 10.31
CA ALA A 106 13.25 -17.44 9.95
C ALA A 106 14.31 -17.26 8.86
N SER A 107 15.57 -17.39 9.28
CA SER A 107 16.63 -16.48 8.84
C SER A 107 16.71 -16.59 7.34
N ILE A 108 17.05 -15.55 6.58
CA ILE A 108 17.35 -15.78 5.16
C ILE A 108 18.34 -16.96 5.04
N GLU A 109 19.22 -17.12 6.02
CA GLU A 109 20.04 -18.30 6.25
C GLU A 109 19.24 -19.61 6.40
N GLU A 110 18.23 -19.67 7.27
CA GLU A 110 17.38 -20.86 7.48
C GLU A 110 16.53 -21.19 6.25
N GLY A 111 16.04 -20.17 5.53
CA GLY A 111 15.37 -20.31 4.24
C GLY A 111 16.30 -20.82 3.13
N ILE A 112 17.56 -20.34 3.10
CA ILE A 112 18.61 -20.81 2.19
C ILE A 112 18.99 -22.26 2.51
N GLU A 113 19.14 -22.63 3.79
CA GLU A 113 19.44 -24.00 4.22
C GLU A 113 18.35 -24.98 3.78
N VAL A 114 17.07 -24.61 3.97
CA VAL A 114 15.93 -25.42 3.50
C VAL A 114 15.93 -25.56 1.97
N LEU A 115 16.19 -24.47 1.23
CA LEU A 115 16.26 -24.52 -0.24
C LEU A 115 17.43 -25.38 -0.72
N GLN A 116 18.56 -25.32 -0.03
CA GLN A 116 19.75 -26.08 -0.36
C GLN A 116 19.57 -27.58 -0.07
N ALA A 117 18.91 -27.93 1.03
CA ALA A 117 18.54 -29.31 1.36
C ALA A 117 17.58 -29.89 0.31
N TYR A 118 16.52 -29.15 -0.04
CA TYR A 118 15.58 -29.56 -1.08
C TYR A 118 16.26 -29.75 -2.44
N SER A 119 17.17 -28.85 -2.81
CA SER A 119 17.90 -28.92 -4.09
C SER A 119 18.83 -30.14 -4.16
N LYS A 120 19.45 -30.54 -3.04
CA LYS A 120 20.26 -31.75 -2.94
C LYS A 120 19.42 -33.02 -3.13
N GLU A 121 18.24 -33.08 -2.51
CA GLU A 121 17.36 -34.25 -2.63
C GLU A 121 16.67 -34.35 -3.99
N ALA A 122 16.28 -33.21 -4.59
CA ALA A 122 15.71 -33.16 -5.93
C ALA A 122 16.71 -33.63 -7.01
N ALA A 123 18.00 -33.31 -6.86
CA ALA A 123 19.05 -33.76 -7.77
C ALA A 123 19.35 -35.27 -7.69
N VAL A 124 18.99 -35.94 -6.59
CA VAL A 124 19.22 -37.38 -6.38
C VAL A 124 18.05 -38.23 -6.89
N LYS A 125 16.90 -37.62 -7.20
CA LYS A 125 15.67 -38.33 -7.58
C LYS A 125 15.45 -38.48 -9.08
N GLU A 126 16.41 -38.07 -9.90
CA GLU A 126 16.46 -38.29 -11.35
C GLU A 126 17.36 -39.50 -11.68
N GLU A 127 16.96 -40.70 -11.22
CA GLU A 127 17.42 -41.99 -11.77
C GLU A 127 16.27 -43.01 -11.83
#